data_AF-A0A530BMG4-F1
#
_entry.id   AF-A0A530BMG4-F1
#
_cell.length_a   1.000
_cell.length_b   1.000
_cell.length_c   1.000
_cell.angle_alpha   90.00
_cell.angle_beta   90.00
_cell.angle_gamma   90.00
#
_symmetry.space_group_name_H-M   'P 1'
#
loop_
_entity.id
_entity.type
_entity.pdbx_description
1 polymer ?
#
loop_
_entity_poly.entity_id
_entity_poly.type
_entity_poly.pdbx_seq_one_letter_code
_entity_poly.pdbx_strand_id
1 'polypeptide(L)'
;MLEKFERYPLTFGPTPIERLDRLGKHLGDKVEIYAKREDCNSGLALGGNKLRKLEYIVPDAIASDADTLVTIGGVQSNHTRMVAAVAAKIGMKCLLVQESWVPHEDAVYDRVGNILLSRIMGAEV
;
A
#
# COMPACT_ATOMS: atom_id res chain seq x y z
N MET A 1 5.09 -4.44 -24.92
CA MET A 1 3.71 -4.67 -24.50
C MET A 1 3.73 -5.23 -23.08
N LEU A 2 2.93 -4.66 -22.17
CA LEU A 2 2.97 -4.94 -20.73
C LEU A 2 2.41 -6.33 -20.40
N GLU A 3 1.58 -6.89 -21.29
CA GLU A 3 0.90 -8.18 -21.17
C GLU A 3 1.86 -9.37 -21.05
N LYS A 4 3.13 -9.20 -21.41
CA LYS A 4 4.16 -10.25 -21.27
C LYS A 4 4.62 -10.48 -19.83
N PHE A 5 4.27 -9.59 -18.90
CA PHE A 5 4.62 -9.71 -17.49
C PHE A 5 3.39 -10.12 -16.69
N GLU A 6 3.52 -11.16 -15.88
CA GLU A 6 2.43 -11.65 -15.05
C GLU A 6 1.99 -10.60 -14.03
N ARG A 7 0.68 -10.59 -13.73
CA ARG A 7 0.07 -9.69 -12.78
C ARG A 7 -0.87 -10.44 -11.84
N TYR A 8 -0.52 -10.48 -10.56
CA TYR A 8 -1.35 -11.06 -9.51
C TYR A 8 -2.41 -10.05 -9.05
N PRO A 9 -3.71 -10.39 -9.04
CA PRO A 9 -4.78 -9.44 -8.71
C PRO A 9 -4.81 -9.12 -7.21
N LEU A 10 -4.45 -7.88 -6.86
CA LEU A 10 -4.51 -7.33 -5.50
C LEU A 10 -5.48 -6.15 -5.39
N THR A 11 -5.97 -5.64 -6.52
CA THR A 11 -6.86 -4.49 -6.61
C THR A 11 -8.25 -4.88 -7.15
N PHE A 12 -9.24 -4.02 -6.93
CA PHE A 12 -10.58 -4.19 -7.51
C PHE A 12 -10.62 -4.00 -9.03
N GLY A 13 -9.58 -3.40 -9.63
CA GLY A 13 -9.52 -3.09 -11.06
C GLY A 13 -9.07 -1.64 -11.34
N PRO A 14 -9.45 -1.06 -12.50
CA PRO A 14 -9.21 0.35 -12.79
C PRO A 14 -9.83 1.25 -11.72
N THR A 15 -9.03 2.17 -11.17
CA THR A 15 -9.48 3.08 -10.11
C THR A 15 -10.28 4.25 -10.66
N PRO A 16 -11.31 4.73 -9.93
CA PRO A 16 -12.14 5.83 -10.39
C PRO A 16 -11.33 7.13 -10.49
N ILE A 17 -11.79 8.03 -11.36
CA ILE A 17 -11.29 9.40 -11.49
C ILE A 17 -12.44 10.33 -11.12
N GLU A 18 -12.21 11.20 -10.15
CA GLU A 18 -13.20 12.13 -9.63
C GLU A 18 -12.76 13.56 -9.94
N ARG A 19 -13.70 14.36 -10.44
CA ARG A 19 -13.50 15.80 -10.59
C ARG A 19 -13.72 16.49 -9.25
N LEU A 20 -12.80 17.36 -8.86
CA LEU A 20 -12.83 18.07 -7.58
C LEU A 20 -13.39 19.49 -7.75
N ASP A 21 -14.65 19.60 -8.18
CA ASP A 21 -15.28 20.88 -8.55
C ASP A 21 -15.19 21.95 -7.46
N ARG A 22 -15.48 21.57 -6.21
CA ARG A 22 -15.43 22.52 -5.09
C ARG A 22 -14.02 23.05 -4.83
N LEU A 23 -12.99 22.21 -5.04
CA LEU A 23 -11.60 22.62 -4.88
C LEU A 23 -11.16 23.53 -6.03
N GLY A 24 -11.52 23.19 -7.27
CA GLY A 24 -11.28 24.04 -8.44
C GLY A 24 -11.88 25.44 -8.23
N LYS A 25 -13.14 25.50 -7.80
CA LYS A 25 -13.85 26.76 -7.51
C LYS A 25 -13.18 27.55 -6.40
N HIS A 26 -12.80 26.88 -5.32
CA HIS A 26 -12.11 27.52 -4.21
C HIS A 26 -10.77 28.14 -4.64
N LEU A 27 -10.08 27.54 -5.61
CA LEU A 27 -8.78 28.00 -6.13
C LEU A 27 -8.90 28.95 -7.33
N GLY A 28 -10.13 29.36 -7.69
CA GLY A 28 -10.38 30.38 -8.71
C GLY A 28 -10.63 29.86 -10.13
N ASP A 29 -10.96 28.58 -10.30
CA ASP A 29 -11.44 27.97 -11.56
C ASP A 29 -10.54 28.18 -12.80
N LYS A 30 -9.24 28.44 -12.60
CA LYS A 30 -8.27 28.58 -13.70
C LYS A 30 -7.81 27.25 -14.30
N VAL A 31 -7.99 26.16 -13.54
CA VAL A 31 -7.60 24.79 -13.93
C VAL A 31 -8.65 23.81 -13.44
N GLU A 32 -8.88 22.74 -14.20
CA GLU A 32 -9.70 21.62 -13.74
C GLU A 32 -8.85 20.65 -12.92
N ILE A 33 -9.32 20.30 -11.71
CA ILE A 33 -8.60 19.42 -10.80
C ILE A 33 -9.33 18.09 -10.72
N TYR A 34 -8.60 17.00 -10.92
CA TYR A 34 -9.10 15.63 -10.82
C TYR A 34 -8.23 14.82 -9.85
N ALA A 35 -8.83 13.81 -9.23
CA ALA A 35 -8.14 12.83 -8.40
C ALA A 35 -8.39 11.42 -8.93
N LYS A 36 -7.31 10.70 -9.25
CA LYS A 36 -7.37 9.26 -9.56
C LYS A 36 -7.19 8.47 -8.26
N ARG A 37 -8.24 7.75 -7.86
CA ARG A 37 -8.40 7.20 -6.49
C ARG A 37 -7.64 5.89 -6.26
N GLU A 38 -6.31 5.95 -6.36
CA GLU A 38 -5.45 4.82 -6.00
C GLU A 38 -5.53 4.45 -4.52
N ASP A 39 -5.98 5.38 -3.67
CA ASP A 39 -6.24 5.18 -2.25
C ASP A 39 -7.42 4.24 -1.97
N CYS A 40 -8.33 4.01 -2.94
CA CYS A 40 -9.49 3.13 -2.79
C CYS A 40 -9.37 1.84 -3.63
N ASN A 41 -8.14 1.44 -3.98
CA ASN A 41 -7.94 0.42 -5.01
C ASN A 41 -8.13 -1.04 -4.54
N SER A 42 -8.29 -1.29 -3.22
CA SER A 42 -8.31 -2.65 -2.69
C SER A 42 -9.00 -2.75 -1.32
N GLY A 43 -9.50 -3.94 -0.99
CA GLY A 43 -9.95 -4.31 0.36
C GLY A 43 -8.81 -4.69 1.31
N LEU A 44 -7.57 -4.75 0.82
CA LEU A 44 -6.40 -5.12 1.63
C LEU A 44 -5.91 -3.93 2.46
N ALA A 45 -6.43 -3.85 3.69
CA ALA A 45 -6.01 -2.89 4.71
C ALA A 45 -5.92 -1.46 4.18
N LEU A 46 -6.98 -0.95 3.53
CA LEU A 46 -7.08 0.38 2.89
C LEU A 46 -6.34 0.55 1.55
N GLY A 47 -5.54 -0.41 1.10
CA GLY A 47 -4.87 -0.35 -0.21
C GLY A 47 -3.95 0.86 -0.42
N GLY A 48 -3.79 1.25 -1.69
CA GLY A 48 -2.94 2.37 -2.10
C GLY A 48 -2.01 2.03 -3.26
N ASN A 49 -1.25 3.03 -3.70
CA ASN A 49 -0.39 2.91 -4.89
C ASN A 49 0.67 1.80 -4.82
N LYS A 50 1.05 1.31 -3.63
CA LYS A 50 2.05 0.24 -3.51
C LYS A 50 1.47 -1.12 -3.85
N LEU A 51 0.15 -1.34 -3.69
CA LEU A 51 -0.50 -2.55 -4.18
C LEU A 51 -0.41 -2.67 -5.70
N ARG A 52 -0.61 -1.57 -6.44
CA ARG A 52 -0.45 -1.57 -7.91
C ARG A 52 0.95 -2.01 -8.35
N LYS A 53 1.99 -1.70 -7.55
CA LYS A 53 3.35 -2.19 -7.81
C LYS A 53 3.47 -3.68 -7.47
N LEU A 54 2.96 -4.07 -6.30
CA LEU A 54 3.05 -5.44 -5.81
C LEU A 54 2.33 -6.45 -6.71
N GLU A 55 1.29 -6.04 -7.46
CA GLU A 55 0.66 -6.92 -8.44
C GLU A 55 1.65 -7.53 -9.45
N TYR A 56 2.76 -6.84 -9.76
CA TYR A 56 3.80 -7.33 -10.68
C TYR A 56 5.00 -7.98 -9.99
N ILE A 57 5.09 -7.91 -8.66
CA ILE A 57 6.21 -8.48 -7.88
C ILE A 57 5.79 -9.82 -7.26
N VAL A 58 4.53 -9.93 -6.82
CA VAL A 58 3.99 -11.15 -6.21
C VAL A 58 4.11 -12.39 -7.11
N PRO A 59 3.87 -12.34 -8.44
CA PRO A 59 4.09 -13.50 -9.30
C PRO A 59 5.49 -14.09 -9.19
N ASP A 60 6.52 -13.23 -9.16
CA ASP A 60 7.92 -13.65 -9.06
C ASP A 60 8.25 -14.28 -7.69
N ALA A 61 7.69 -13.72 -6.62
CA ALA A 61 7.83 -14.29 -5.28
C ALA A 61 7.19 -15.69 -5.17
N ILE A 62 6.02 -15.88 -5.77
CA ILE A 62 5.33 -17.19 -5.83
C ILE A 62 6.13 -18.17 -6.72
N ALA A 63 6.58 -17.73 -7.89
CA ALA A 63 7.35 -18.56 -8.82
C ALA A 63 8.71 -19.01 -8.24
N SER A 64 9.27 -18.22 -7.33
CA SER A 64 10.52 -18.52 -6.62
C SER A 64 10.34 -19.43 -5.40
N ASP A 65 9.13 -19.91 -5.13
CA ASP A 65 8.79 -20.72 -3.94
C ASP A 65 9.18 -20.04 -2.61
N ALA A 66 9.09 -18.70 -2.58
CA ALA A 66 9.36 -17.93 -1.36
C ALA A 66 8.25 -18.16 -0.32
N ASP A 67 8.62 -18.27 0.96
CA ASP A 67 7.66 -18.46 2.07
C ASP A 67 7.41 -17.18 2.88
N THR A 68 8.20 -16.13 2.65
CA THR A 68 8.23 -14.91 3.47
C THR A 68 8.45 -13.67 2.62
N LEU A 69 7.60 -12.66 2.79
CA LEU A 69 7.82 -11.32 2.23
C LEU A 69 8.56 -10.44 3.23
N VAL A 70 9.73 -9.96 2.84
CA VAL A 70 10.55 -9.04 3.65
C VAL A 70 10.58 -7.66 3.00
N THR A 71 10.28 -6.62 3.77
CA THR A 71 10.43 -5.22 3.30
C THR A 71 10.81 -4.28 4.44
N ILE A 72 11.01 -3.00 4.12
CA ILE A 72 11.47 -1.96 5.02
C ILE A 72 10.63 -0.68 4.88
N GLY A 73 10.57 0.12 5.95
CA GLY A 73 10.02 1.46 5.90
C GLY A 73 10.16 2.23 7.20
N GLY A 74 9.74 3.49 7.19
CA GLY A 74 9.56 4.24 8.43
C GLY A 74 8.45 3.65 9.31
N VAL A 75 8.40 4.02 10.60
CA VAL A 75 7.38 3.59 11.58
C VAL A 75 5.94 3.62 11.00
N GLN A 76 5.52 4.75 10.41
CA GLN A 76 4.18 4.88 9.82
C GLN A 76 4.11 4.54 8.32
N SER A 77 5.00 3.66 7.83
CA SER A 77 5.08 3.31 6.42
C SER A 77 3.79 2.67 5.89
N ASN A 78 3.19 3.30 4.89
CA ASN A 78 2.10 2.69 4.11
C ASN A 78 2.57 1.45 3.34
N HIS A 79 3.86 1.40 2.95
CA HIS A 79 4.38 0.28 2.16
C HIS A 79 4.45 -1.01 2.98
N THR A 80 5.00 -0.95 4.20
CA THR A 80 5.12 -2.12 5.08
C THR A 80 3.74 -2.67 5.44
N ARG A 81 2.77 -1.79 5.76
CA ARG A 81 1.36 -2.17 5.97
C ARG A 81 0.75 -2.89 4.77
N MET A 82 0.97 -2.41 3.55
CA MET A 82 0.46 -3.09 2.36
C MET A 82 1.15 -4.43 2.09
N VAL A 83 2.45 -4.56 2.37
CA VAL A 83 3.15 -5.86 2.22
C VAL A 83 2.65 -6.89 3.23
N ALA A 84 2.42 -6.49 4.49
CA ALA A 84 1.81 -7.37 5.48
C ALA A 84 0.42 -7.86 5.06
N ALA A 85 -0.42 -6.97 4.51
CA ALA A 85 -1.74 -7.36 4.00
C ALA A 85 -1.67 -8.33 2.81
N VAL A 86 -0.69 -8.14 1.92
CA VAL A 86 -0.46 -9.03 0.78
C VAL A 86 0.05 -10.39 1.24
N ALA A 87 1.03 -10.42 2.15
CA ALA A 87 1.55 -11.66 2.72
C ALA A 87 0.45 -12.50 3.36
N ALA A 88 -0.39 -11.87 4.21
CA ALA A 88 -1.54 -12.53 4.82
C ALA A 88 -2.54 -13.06 3.77
N LYS A 89 -2.81 -12.31 2.70
CA LYS A 89 -3.72 -12.75 1.61
C LYS A 89 -3.20 -14.00 0.88
N ILE A 90 -1.89 -14.07 0.62
CA ILE A 90 -1.29 -15.14 -0.18
C ILE A 90 -0.75 -16.29 0.68
N GLY A 91 -0.91 -16.23 2.00
CA GLY A 91 -0.50 -17.28 2.93
C GLY A 91 1.01 -17.33 3.19
N MET A 92 1.74 -16.24 2.95
CA MET A 92 3.17 -16.12 3.27
C MET A 92 3.39 -15.45 4.63
N LYS A 93 4.53 -15.72 5.26
CA LYS A 93 5.01 -14.96 6.41
C LYS A 93 5.38 -13.53 5.98
N CYS A 94 5.51 -12.63 6.95
CA CYS A 94 5.94 -11.27 6.69
C CYS A 94 6.89 -10.76 7.76
N LEU A 95 8.03 -10.21 7.34
CA LEU A 95 8.99 -9.53 8.20
C LEU A 95 9.18 -8.10 7.70
N LEU A 96 9.07 -7.14 8.61
CA LEU A 96 9.10 -5.71 8.32
C LEU A 96 10.20 -5.06 9.14
N VAL A 97 11.21 -4.51 8.46
CA VAL A 97 12.20 -3.65 9.13
C VAL A 97 11.61 -2.25 9.25
N GLN A 98 11.40 -1.78 10.48
CA GLN A 98 10.87 -0.43 10.73
C GLN A 98 11.87 0.49 11.41
N GLU A 99 12.12 1.63 10.79
CA GLU A 99 13.11 2.61 11.24
C GLU A 99 12.48 3.97 11.55
N SER A 100 13.13 4.74 12.42
CA SER A 100 12.75 6.12 12.72
C SER A 100 13.28 7.08 11.65
N TRP A 101 12.68 7.06 10.46
CA TRP A 101 13.07 7.93 9.33
C TRP A 101 12.68 9.40 9.48
N VAL A 102 11.80 9.71 10.43
CA VAL A 102 11.32 11.07 10.67
C VAL A 102 11.60 11.40 12.14
N PRO A 103 12.26 12.53 12.44
CA PRO A 103 12.44 13.01 13.81
C PRO A 103 11.11 13.61 14.31
N HIS A 104 10.16 12.73 14.62
CA HIS A 104 8.84 13.10 15.09
C HIS A 104 8.57 12.39 16.42
N GLU A 105 8.38 13.19 17.46
CA GLU A 105 8.05 12.71 18.79
C GLU A 105 6.54 12.77 19.00
N ASP A 106 5.92 11.61 19.00
CA ASP A 106 4.54 11.42 19.40
C ASP A 106 4.44 10.17 20.27
N ALA A 107 3.70 10.27 21.38
CA ALA A 107 3.67 9.26 22.43
C ALA A 107 3.11 7.90 21.95
N VAL A 108 2.40 7.87 20.82
CA VAL A 108 1.75 6.68 20.28
C VAL A 108 2.19 6.35 18.86
N TYR A 109 3.19 7.05 18.31
CA TYR A 109 3.60 6.98 16.91
C TYR A 109 3.88 5.54 16.43
N ASP A 110 4.43 4.72 17.32
CA ASP A 110 4.79 3.32 17.08
C ASP A 110 3.67 2.32 17.41
N ARG A 111 2.46 2.76 17.78
CA ARG A 111 1.36 1.92 18.28
C ARG A 111 0.01 2.20 17.63
N VAL A 112 -0.07 3.17 16.72
CA VAL A 112 -1.32 3.51 15.99
C VAL A 112 -1.11 3.43 14.48
N GLY A 113 -2.20 3.55 13.72
CA GLY A 113 -2.13 3.67 12.26
C GLY A 113 -1.48 2.48 11.56
N ASN A 114 -0.52 2.73 10.66
CA ASN A 114 -0.01 1.72 9.74
C ASN A 114 0.73 0.58 10.47
N ILE A 115 1.58 0.90 11.45
CA ILE A 115 2.32 -0.12 12.19
C ILE A 115 1.40 -1.04 13.00
N LEU A 116 0.34 -0.47 13.59
CA LEU A 116 -0.69 -1.23 14.30
C LEU A 116 -1.35 -2.25 13.37
N LEU A 117 -1.74 -1.83 12.16
CA LEU A 117 -2.35 -2.72 11.18
C LEU A 117 -1.40 -3.85 10.76
N SER A 118 -0.12 -3.56 10.55
CA SER A 118 0.90 -4.59 10.23
C SER A 118 0.95 -5.68 11.30
N ARG A 119 0.98 -5.29 12.59
CA ARG A 119 0.99 -6.24 13.71
C ARG A 119 -0.30 -7.05 13.81
N ILE A 120 -1.47 -6.40 13.62
CA ILE A 120 -2.77 -7.09 13.61
C ILE A 120 -2.83 -8.15 12.50
N MET A 121 -2.20 -7.90 11.35
CA MET A 121 -2.13 -8.85 10.23
C MET A 121 -1.08 -9.96 10.42
N GLY A 122 -0.37 -9.99 11.56
CA GLY A 122 0.57 -11.05 11.91
C GLY A 122 1.97 -10.89 11.32
N ALA A 123 2.34 -9.71 10.84
CA ALA A 123 3.73 -9.45 10.45
C ALA A 123 4.63 -9.32 11.67
N GLU A 124 5.86 -9.82 11.54
CA GLU A 124 6.97 -9.52 12.46
C GLU A 124 7.49 -8.12 12.14
N VAL A 125 7.48 -7.22 13.14
CA VAL A 125 7.75 -5.77 13.00
C VAL A 125 8.82 -5.34 13.99
#